data_AF-A0A662JI97-F1
#
_entry.id   AF-A0A662JI97-F1
#
_cell.length_a   1.000
_cell.length_b   1.000
_cell.length_c   1.000
_cell.angle_alpha   90.00
_cell.angle_beta   90.00
_cell.angle_gamma   90.00
#
_symmetry.space_group_name_H-M   'P 1'
#
loop_
_entity.id
_entity.type
_entity.pdbx_description
1 polymer ?
#
loop_
_entity_poly.entity_id
_entity_poly.type
_entity_poly.pdbx_seq_one_letter_code
_entity_poly.pdbx_strand_id
1 'polypeptide(L)' 'MGRYSLMSMSVTSSLLKNADLLLYSSCIEREYPEVVEKQSMDKTALHVCLQERHMDPVGFKVATIIYKSHPRS' A
#
# COMPACT_ATOMS: atom_id res chain seq x y z
N MET A 1 -6.20 6.68 -10.29
CA MET A 1 -6.35 5.94 -9.01
C MET A 1 -5.61 6.70 -7.91
N GLY A 2 -6.11 6.75 -6.67
CA GLY A 2 -5.45 7.49 -5.58
C GLY A 2 -4.21 6.76 -5.03
N ARG A 3 -3.19 7.51 -4.62
CA ARG A 3 -1.99 7.00 -3.91
C ARG A 3 -2.16 7.29 -2.43
N TYR A 4 -2.02 6.28 -1.57
CA TYR A 4 -2.28 6.40 -0.14
C TYR A 4 -1.06 5.99 0.68
N SER A 5 -0.80 6.71 1.75
CA SER A 5 0.20 6.28 2.73
C SER A 5 -0.34 5.07 3.49
N LEU A 6 0.43 3.98 3.52
CA LEU A 6 0.08 2.76 4.23
C LEU A 6 -0.23 3.06 5.71
N MET A 7 0.51 3.98 6.33
CA MET A 7 0.40 4.26 7.76
C MET A 7 -0.80 5.15 8.12
N SER A 8 -1.31 5.98 7.22
CA SER A 8 -2.49 6.83 7.49
C SER A 8 -3.81 6.16 7.14
N MET A 9 -3.80 5.04 6.40
CA MET A 9 -5.04 4.38 6.00
C MET A 9 -5.57 3.40 7.06
N SER A 10 -6.89 3.39 7.26
CA SER A 10 -7.55 2.36 8.07
C SER A 10 -7.44 0.99 7.41
N VAL A 11 -7.14 -0.04 8.21
CA VAL A 11 -7.05 -1.43 7.72
C VAL A 11 -8.39 -2.00 7.23
N THR A 12 -9.51 -1.37 7.59
CA THR A 12 -10.87 -1.72 7.15
C THR A 12 -11.46 -0.73 6.15
N SER A 13 -10.63 0.10 5.51
CA SER A 13 -11.08 1.05 4.49
C SER A 13 -11.83 0.33 3.37
N SER A 14 -12.90 0.93 2.85
CA SER A 14 -13.62 0.41 1.68
C SER A 14 -12.72 0.32 0.44
N LEU A 15 -11.67 1.14 0.37
CA LEU A 15 -10.67 1.15 -0.70
C LEU A 15 -9.75 -0.09 -0.71
N LEU A 16 -9.68 -0.82 0.42
CA LEU A 16 -8.89 -2.04 0.56
C LEU A 16 -9.71 -3.30 0.34
N LYS A 17 -11.03 -3.21 0.52
CA LYS A 17 -11.90 -4.38 0.57
C LYS A 17 -11.98 -5.03 -0.81
N ASN A 18 -11.50 -6.27 -0.92
CA ASN A 18 -11.42 -7.01 -2.19
C ASN A 18 -10.67 -6.26 -3.31
N ALA A 19 -9.78 -5.32 -2.95
CA ALA A 19 -9.00 -4.54 -3.91
C ALA A 19 -7.68 -5.25 -4.25
N ASP A 20 -7.18 -5.05 -5.47
CA ASP A 20 -5.82 -5.43 -5.83
C ASP A 20 -4.85 -4.41 -5.25
N LEU A 21 -3.89 -4.84 -4.42
CA LEU A 21 -2.99 -3.94 -3.71
C LEU A 21 -1.65 -3.83 -4.42
N LEU A 22 -1.08 -2.62 -4.41
CA LEU A 22 0.31 -2.37 -4.76
C LEU A 22 1.02 -1.78 -3.55
N LEU A 23 1.88 -2.57 -2.90
CA LEU A 23 2.74 -2.11 -1.80
C LEU A 23 4.11 -1.74 -2.36
N TYR A 24 4.61 -0.55 -2.04
CA TYR A 24 5.91 -0.09 -2.52
C TYR A 24 6.58 0.90 -1.55
N SER A 25 7.89 1.08 -1.72
CA SER A 25 8.63 2.08 -0.95
C SER A 25 8.32 3.49 -1.46
N SER A 26 8.11 4.45 -0.56
CA SER A 26 7.88 5.86 -0.92
C SER A 26 8.97 6.45 -1.83
N CYS A 27 10.20 5.93 -1.78
CA CYS A 27 11.30 6.41 -2.63
C CYS A 27 11.09 6.09 -4.13
N ILE A 28 10.41 4.97 -4.43
CA ILE A 28 10.17 4.54 -5.81
C ILE A 28 9.29 5.56 -6.56
N GLU A 29 8.41 6.26 -5.84
CA GLU A 29 7.59 7.32 -6.45
C GLU A 29 8.42 8.50 -6.97
N ARG A 30 9.59 8.75 -6.36
CA ARG A 30 10.50 9.82 -6.75
C ARG A 30 11.52 9.34 -7.78
N GLU A 31 12.01 8.12 -7.62
CA GLU A 31 13.08 7.55 -8.46
C GLU A 31 12.54 7.03 -9.80
N TYR A 32 11.35 6.43 -9.80
CA TYR A 32 10.75 5.76 -10.96
C TYR A 32 9.23 6.03 -11.03
N PRO A 33 8.81 7.31 -11.15
CA PRO A 33 7.38 7.69 -11.15
C PRO A 33 6.56 6.95 -12.22
N GLU A 34 7.15 6.69 -13.39
CA GLU A 34 6.52 5.99 -14.51
C GLU A 34 6.20 4.52 -14.20
N VAL A 35 7.04 3.87 -13.38
CA VAL A 35 6.81 2.50 -12.93
C VAL A 35 5.62 2.48 -11.98
N VAL A 36 5.56 3.41 -11.04
CA VAL A 36 4.44 3.52 -10.10
C VAL A 36 3.14 3.81 -10.85
N GLU A 37 3.16 4.74 -11.80
CA GLU A 37 1.99 5.08 -12.60
C GLU A 37 1.47 3.87 -13.38
N LYS A 38 2.35 3.16 -14.10
CA LYS A 38 1.99 1.96 -14.86
C LYS A 38 1.44 0.83 -13.97
N GLN A 39 2.06 0.60 -12.81
CA GLN A 39 1.68 -0.51 -11.93
C GLN A 39 0.43 -0.21 -11.08
N SER A 40 0.10 1.07 -10.87
CA SER A 40 -1.02 1.49 -10.02
C SER A 40 -2.35 1.66 -10.76
N MET A 41 -2.40 1.53 -12.09
CA MET A 41 -3.59 1.83 -12.90
C MET A 41 -4.86 1.13 -12.39
N ASP A 42 -4.76 -0.15 -12.01
CA ASP A 42 -5.90 -0.96 -11.55
C ASP A 42 -5.76 -1.42 -10.09
N LYS A 43 -4.82 -0.82 -9.34
CA LYS A 43 -4.49 -1.23 -7.98
C LYS A 43 -4.65 -0.10 -6.97
N THR A 44 -5.02 -0.43 -5.75
CA THR A 44 -4.92 0.48 -4.61
C THR A 44 -3.45 0.55 -4.19
N ALA A 45 -2.81 1.68 -4.53
CA ALA A 45 -1.37 1.89 -4.35
C ALA A 45 -1.05 2.44 -2.97
N LEU A 46 -0.26 1.68 -2.20
CA LEU A 46 0.12 1.94 -0.82
C LEU A 46 1.62 2.10 -0.69
N HIS A 47 2.05 3.27 -0.23
CA HIS A 47 3.46 3.57 -0.06
C HIS A 47 3.84 3.67 1.42
N VAL A 48 5.07 3.27 1.74
CA VAL A 48 5.65 3.38 3.08
C VAL A 48 7.16 3.65 3.02
N CYS A 49 7.67 4.45 3.94
CA CYS A 49 9.11 4.61 4.12
C CYS A 49 9.59 3.62 5.19
N LEU A 50 10.38 2.62 4.79
CA LEU A 50 10.94 1.62 5.71
C LEU A 50 12.16 2.12 6.50
N GLN A 51 12.79 3.23 6.06
CA GLN A 51 13.86 3.85 6.86
C GLN A 51 13.30 4.62 8.05
N GLU A 52 12.14 5.28 7.87
CA GLU A 52 11.45 6.00 8.94
C GLU A 52 10.64 5.08 9.86
N ARG A 53 10.26 3.89 9.40
CA ARG A 53 9.35 2.97 10.09
C ARG A 53 9.99 1.60 10.24
N HIS A 54 10.03 1.09 11.47
CA HIS A 54 10.42 -0.29 11.73
C HIS A 54 9.54 -1.29 10.95
N MET A 55 10.11 -2.41 10.53
CA MET A 55 9.38 -3.43 9.78
C MET A 55 8.22 -4.03 10.58
N ASP A 56 8.34 -4.17 11.90
CA ASP A 56 7.30 -4.79 12.73
C ASP A 56 5.93 -4.09 12.61
N PRO A 57 5.79 -2.76 12.87
CA PRO A 57 4.50 -2.09 12.74
C PRO A 57 3.97 -2.08 11.29
N VAL A 58 4.87 -2.05 10.30
CA VAL A 58 4.49 -2.12 8.88
C VAL A 58 3.93 -3.51 8.56
N GLY A 59 4.63 -4.57 8.97
CA GLY A 59 4.25 -5.96 8.76
C GLY A 59 2.93 -6.30 9.46
N PHE A 60 2.76 -5.90 10.72
CA PHE A 60 1.50 -6.09 11.44
C PHE A 60 0.33 -5.40 10.75
N LYS A 61 0.56 -4.19 10.21
CA LYS A 61 -0.49 -3.47 9.48
C LYS A 61 -0.88 -4.19 8.19
N VAL A 62 0.08 -4.64 7.40
CA VAL A 62 -0.17 -5.40 6.16
C VAL A 62 -0.88 -6.71 6.48
N ALA A 63 -0.42 -7.47 7.48
CA ALA A 63 -1.08 -8.71 7.91
C ALA A 63 -2.54 -8.48 8.33
N THR A 64 -2.80 -7.39 9.04
CA THR A 64 -4.17 -7.01 9.44
C THR A 64 -5.03 -6.62 8.24
N ILE A 65 -4.48 -5.93 7.23
CA ILE A 65 -5.19 -5.63 5.97
C ILE A 65 -5.57 -6.92 5.26
N ILE A 66 -4.65 -7.87 5.13
CA ILE A 66 -4.91 -9.17 4.49
C ILE A 66 -6.05 -9.89 5.22
N TYR A 67 -5.96 -9.97 6.55
CA TYR A 67 -6.95 -10.66 7.38
C TYR A 67 -8.34 -9.99 7.39
N LYS A 68 -8.41 -8.65 7.40
CA LYS A 68 -9.67 -7.92 7.56
C LYS A 68 -10.31 -7.52 6.24
N SER A 69 -9.52 -7.16 5.24
CA SER A 69 -10.00 -6.59 3.99
C SER A 69 -10.00 -7.56 2.81
N HIS A 70 -9.42 -8.75 2.97
CA HIS A 70 -9.41 -9.81 1.94
C HIS A 70 -9.04 -9.26 0.55
N PRO A 71 -7.91 -8.54 0.42
CA PRO A 71 -7.47 -8.02 -0.86
C PRO A 71 -7.26 -9.15 -1.87
N ARG A 72 -7.38 -8.81 -3.16
CA ARG A 72 -7.12 -9.74 -4.26
C ARG A 72 -5.59 -9.85 -4.50
N SER A 73 -5.16 -11.04 -4.92
CA SER A 73 -3.75 -11.40 -5.18
C SER A 73 -3.44 -11.38 -6.66
#